data_AF-A0A317G6N9-F1
#
_entry.id   AF-A0A317G6N9-F1
#
_cell.length_a   1.000
_cell.length_b   1.000
_cell.length_c   1.000
_cell.angle_alpha   90.00
_cell.angle_beta   90.00
_cell.angle_gamma   90.00
#
_symmetry.space_group_name_H-M   'P 1'
#
loop_
_entity.id
_entity.type
_entity.pdbx_description
1 polymer ?
#
loop_
_entity_poly.entity_id
_entity_poly.type
_entity_poly.pdbx_seq_one_letter_code
_entity_poly.pdbx_strand_id
1 'polypeptide(L)'
;MKRILYYTDVLPLLSKKEAALDKIQRNLEIFSSNSDKIRVIWHPYEKCEEYMKLNHFELMDQYQKIIEEFKSGSFGEFDEQSDLKALADSCDAYYGDYSDAVYYMQESKKPVMIQNIDV
;
A
#
# COMPACT_ATOMS: atom_id res chain seq x y z
N MET A 1 -2.08 -0.58 19.68
CA MET A 1 -2.34 -0.64 18.23
C MET A 1 -1.10 -0.19 17.51
N LYS A 2 -0.54 -1.01 16.61
CA LYS A 2 0.62 -0.65 15.78
C LYS A 2 0.15 -0.10 14.43
N ARG A 3 0.80 0.96 13.95
CA ARG A 3 0.49 1.58 12.65
C ARG A 3 1.47 1.08 11.60
N ILE A 4 0.95 0.49 10.52
CA ILE A 4 1.78 0.05 9.40
C ILE A 4 1.51 0.98 8.22
N LEU A 5 2.58 1.58 7.69
CA LEU A 5 2.54 2.22 6.39
C LEU A 5 2.63 1.13 5.33
N TYR A 6 1.55 0.95 4.57
CA TYR A 6 1.49 0.07 3.42
C TYR A 6 1.59 0.89 2.14
N TYR A 7 2.73 0.82 1.44
CA TYR A 7 2.96 1.59 0.22
C TYR A 7 2.87 0.70 -1.03
N THR A 8 2.20 1.17 -2.07
CA THR A 8 2.11 0.45 -3.36
C THR A 8 2.50 1.35 -4.52
N ASP A 9 3.46 0.90 -5.33
CA ASP A 9 3.91 1.60 -6.55
C ASP A 9 3.04 1.20 -7.76
N VAL A 10 3.03 2.03 -8.78
CA VAL A 10 2.35 1.75 -10.05
C VAL A 10 3.12 0.77 -10.94
N LEU A 11 4.45 0.68 -10.83
CA LEU A 11 5.25 -0.19 -11.68
C LEU A 11 4.90 -1.69 -11.55
N PRO A 12 4.74 -2.25 -10.34
CA PRO A 12 4.20 -3.60 -10.16
C PRO A 12 2.85 -3.83 -10.84
N LEU A 13 1.92 -2.88 -10.71
CA LEU A 13 0.59 -2.97 -11.32
C LEU A 13 0.68 -3.04 -12.84
N LEU A 14 1.47 -2.16 -13.46
CA LEU A 14 1.63 -2.12 -14.91
C LEU A 14 2.37 -3.33 -15.49
N SER A 15 3.37 -3.85 -14.76
CA SER A 15 4.25 -4.92 -15.26
C SER A 15 3.78 -6.34 -14.92
N LYS A 16 3.10 -6.52 -13.77
CA LYS A 16 2.67 -7.83 -13.26
C LYS A 16 1.14 -7.99 -13.25
N LYS A 17 0.39 -6.92 -13.47
CA LYS A 17 -1.07 -6.93 -13.69
C LYS A 17 -1.82 -7.68 -12.60
N GLU A 18 -2.49 -8.79 -12.93
CA GLU A 18 -3.30 -9.60 -12.02
C GLU A 18 -2.50 -10.01 -10.78
N ALA A 19 -1.24 -10.43 -10.95
CA ALA A 19 -0.42 -10.89 -9.84
C ALA A 19 -0.14 -9.77 -8.81
N ALA A 20 -0.03 -8.52 -9.25
CA ALA A 20 0.12 -7.38 -8.36
C ALA A 20 -1.18 -7.04 -7.62
N LEU A 21 -2.34 -7.12 -8.29
CA LEU A 21 -3.64 -6.93 -7.65
C LEU A 21 -3.92 -8.03 -6.62
N ASP A 22 -3.65 -9.29 -6.97
CA ASP A 22 -3.76 -10.44 -6.06
C ASP A 22 -2.85 -10.27 -4.84
N LYS A 23 -1.65 -9.70 -5.04
CA LYS A 23 -0.75 -9.38 -3.92
C LYS A 23 -1.35 -8.32 -3.00
N ILE A 24 -1.90 -7.24 -3.55
CA ILE A 24 -2.57 -6.19 -2.77
C ILE A 24 -3.72 -6.79 -1.97
N GLN A 25 -4.61 -7.56 -2.62
CA GLN A 25 -5.77 -8.15 -1.96
C GLN A 25 -5.35 -9.10 -0.81
N ARG A 26 -4.39 -10.01 -1.06
CA ARG A 26 -3.85 -10.90 -0.01
C ARG A 26 -3.28 -10.13 1.17
N ASN A 27 -2.53 -9.07 0.92
CA ASN A 27 -1.96 -8.24 1.98
C ASN A 27 -3.07 -7.58 2.82
N LEU A 28 -4.10 -7.02 2.17
CA LEU A 28 -5.25 -6.40 2.85
C LEU A 28 -6.05 -7.41 3.68
N GLU A 29 -6.23 -8.64 3.20
CA GLU A 29 -6.87 -9.73 3.95
C GLU A 29 -6.08 -10.08 5.23
N ILE A 30 -4.75 -10.14 5.14
CA ILE A 30 -3.86 -10.35 6.29
C ILE A 30 -4.02 -9.21 7.29
N PHE A 31 -4.03 -7.97 6.83
CA PHE A 31 -4.19 -6.81 7.70
C PHE A 31 -5.56 -6.79 8.40
N SER A 32 -6.64 -7.05 7.66
CA SER A 32 -7.99 -7.14 8.20
C SER A 32 -8.09 -8.22 9.28
N SER A 33 -7.49 -9.39 9.04
CA SER A 33 -7.45 -10.51 9.99
C SER A 33 -6.65 -10.22 11.27
N ASN A 34 -5.82 -9.17 11.28
CA ASN A 34 -5.01 -8.74 12.41
C ASN A 34 -5.40 -7.33 12.93
N SER A 35 -6.63 -6.90 12.63
CA SER A 35 -7.15 -5.56 12.95
C SER A 35 -7.30 -5.28 14.46
N ASP A 36 -7.20 -6.30 15.32
CA ASP A 36 -7.12 -6.17 16.77
C ASP A 36 -5.77 -5.59 17.25
N LYS A 37 -4.72 -5.72 16.42
CA LYS A 37 -3.33 -5.33 16.76
C LYS A 37 -2.76 -4.28 15.85
N ILE A 38 -3.19 -4.25 14.59
CA ILE A 38 -2.63 -3.44 13.52
C ILE A 38 -3.71 -2.50 12.96
N ARG A 39 -3.32 -1.26 12.68
CA ARG A 39 -4.07 -0.33 11.82
C ARG A 39 -3.19 0.06 10.65
N VAL A 40 -3.74 -0.01 9.44
CA VAL A 40 -2.98 0.23 8.20
C VAL A 40 -3.24 1.64 7.68
N ILE A 41 -2.19 2.29 7.19
CA ILE A 41 -2.32 3.43 6.29
C ILE A 41 -1.87 2.92 4.92
N TRP A 42 -2.81 2.72 4.01
CA TRP A 42 -2.48 2.35 2.63
C TRP A 42 -2.29 3.63 1.82
N HIS A 43 -1.06 3.85 1.37
CA HIS A 43 -0.68 4.98 0.55
C HIS A 43 -0.16 4.50 -0.81
N PRO A 44 -0.99 4.49 -1.88
CA PRO A 44 -0.49 4.23 -3.22
C PRO A 44 0.37 5.39 -3.71
N TYR A 45 1.21 5.15 -4.72
CA TYR A 45 1.91 6.22 -5.43
C TYR A 45 0.92 7.29 -5.90
N GLU A 46 1.24 8.58 -5.67
CA GLU A 46 0.32 9.71 -5.88
C GLU A 46 -0.32 9.75 -7.29
N LYS A 47 0.41 9.29 -8.31
CA LYS A 47 -0.06 9.27 -9.71
C LYS A 47 -0.45 7.88 -10.20
N CYS A 48 -0.64 6.92 -9.29
CA CYS A 48 -0.88 5.52 -9.64
C CYS A 48 -2.04 5.38 -10.65
N GLU A 49 -3.20 5.97 -10.35
CA GLU A 49 -4.34 5.93 -11.27
C GLU A 49 -4.09 6.67 -12.59
N GLU A 50 -3.40 7.81 -12.56
CA GLU A 50 -3.10 8.59 -13.76
C GLU A 50 -2.23 7.76 -14.72
N TYR A 51 -1.16 7.15 -14.21
CA TYR A 51 -0.28 6.29 -14.99
C TYR A 51 -0.99 5.04 -15.49
N MET A 52 -1.86 4.42 -14.68
CA MET A 52 -2.68 3.29 -15.13
C MET A 52 -3.62 3.69 -16.28
N LYS A 53 -4.27 4.86 -16.20
CA LYS A 53 -5.12 5.39 -17.29
C LYS A 53 -4.31 5.66 -18.56
N LEU A 54 -3.15 6.31 -18.44
CA LEU A 54 -2.26 6.62 -19.56
C LEU A 54 -1.73 5.36 -20.28
N ASN A 55 -1.57 4.26 -19.55
CA ASN A 55 -1.09 2.99 -20.09
C ASN A 55 -2.22 1.99 -20.44
N HIS A 56 -3.48 2.45 -20.49
CA HIS A 56 -4.64 1.61 -20.80
C HIS A 56 -4.71 0.34 -19.93
N PHE A 57 -4.49 0.48 -18.63
CA PHE A 57 -4.50 -0.64 -17.70
C PHE A 57 -5.86 -1.35 -17.68
N GLU A 58 -5.88 -2.62 -18.06
CA GLU A 58 -7.11 -3.38 -18.31
C GLU A 58 -7.86 -3.80 -17.04
N LEU A 59 -7.21 -3.72 -15.87
CA LEU A 59 -7.75 -4.15 -14.58
C LEU A 59 -8.13 -2.97 -13.68
N MET A 60 -8.39 -1.79 -14.28
CA MET A 60 -8.70 -0.56 -13.54
C MET A 60 -9.91 -0.73 -12.62
N ASP A 61 -10.98 -1.36 -13.10
CA ASP A 61 -12.19 -1.60 -12.31
C ASP A 61 -11.94 -2.53 -11.11
N GLN A 62 -11.04 -3.50 -11.27
CA GLN A 62 -10.65 -4.41 -10.18
C GLN A 62 -9.85 -3.67 -9.12
N TYR A 63 -8.90 -2.82 -9.53
CA TYR A 63 -8.15 -1.97 -8.61
C TYR A 63 -9.07 -1.02 -7.82
N GLN A 64 -10.02 -0.35 -8.50
CA GLN A 64 -11.00 0.51 -7.85
C GLN A 64 -11.87 -0.23 -6.85
N LYS A 65 -12.33 -1.44 -7.21
CA LYS A 65 -13.10 -2.28 -6.30
C LYS A 65 -12.33 -2.62 -5.02
N ILE A 66 -11.03 -2.96 -5.13
CA ILE A 66 -10.18 -3.23 -3.96
C ILE A 66 -10.07 -1.98 -3.07
N ILE A 67 -9.93 -0.78 -3.65
CA ILE A 67 -9.92 0.47 -2.90
C ILE A 67 -11.25 0.70 -2.19
N GLU A 68 -12.38 0.53 -2.87
CA GLU A 68 -13.72 0.70 -2.28
C GLU A 68 -13.95 -0.27 -1.12
N GLU A 69 -13.59 -1.53 -1.30
CA GLU A 69 -13.68 -2.56 -0.25
C GLU A 69 -12.81 -2.19 0.95
N PHE A 70 -11.57 -1.76 0.73
CA PHE A 70 -10.67 -1.30 1.79
C PHE A 70 -11.24 -0.08 2.54
N LYS A 71 -11.71 0.94 1.81
CA LYS A 71 -12.32 2.15 2.39
C LYS A 71 -13.59 1.85 3.19
N SER A 72 -14.34 0.82 2.82
CA SER A 72 -15.54 0.37 3.56
C SER A 72 -15.20 -0.41 4.84
N GLY A 73 -13.98 -0.93 4.94
CA GLY A 73 -13.47 -1.63 6.12
C GLY A 73 -13.12 -0.70 7.28
N SER A 74 -12.93 -1.27 8.47
CA SER A 74 -12.60 -0.52 9.71
C SER A 74 -11.15 -0.70 10.19
N PHE A 75 -10.30 -1.37 9.40
CA PHE A 75 -8.94 -1.75 9.80
C PHE A 75 -7.83 -0.83 9.30
N GLY A 76 -8.18 0.23 8.55
CA GLY A 76 -7.18 1.14 8.00
C GLY A 76 -7.75 2.43 7.42
N GLU A 77 -6.85 3.22 6.85
CA GLU A 77 -7.09 4.50 6.19
C GLU A 77 -6.43 4.46 4.81
N PHE A 78 -7.15 4.92 3.79
CA PHE A 78 -6.61 5.11 2.45
C PHE A 78 -6.15 6.56 2.33
N ASP A 79 -4.86 6.77 2.09
CA ASP A 79 -4.24 8.09 2.05
C ASP A 79 -3.54 8.31 0.70
N GLU A 80 -3.85 9.41 0.01
CA GLU A 80 -3.25 9.74 -1.29
C GLU A 80 -2.55 11.11 -1.27
N GLN A 81 -2.52 11.77 -0.11
CA GLN A 81 -2.20 13.19 -0.01
C GLN A 81 -1.09 13.50 0.98
N SER A 82 -0.86 12.62 1.96
CA SER A 82 0.10 12.92 3.02
C SER A 82 1.53 12.82 2.51
N ASP A 83 2.39 13.72 3.00
CA ASP A 83 3.83 13.67 2.76
C ASP A 83 4.42 12.36 3.30
N LEU A 84 5.30 11.71 2.51
CA LEU A 84 5.88 10.42 2.86
C LEU A 84 6.75 10.47 4.13
N LYS A 85 7.43 11.58 4.41
CA LYS A 85 8.22 11.73 5.64
C LYS A 85 7.29 11.80 6.86
N ALA A 86 6.21 12.57 6.76
CA ALA A 86 5.20 12.67 7.81
C ALA A 86 4.52 11.30 8.08
N LEU A 87 4.18 10.55 7.01
CA LEU A 87 3.65 9.19 7.15
C LEU A 87 4.66 8.25 7.84
N ALA A 88 5.92 8.27 7.39
CA ALA A 88 6.99 7.48 8.00
C ALA A 88 7.19 7.80 9.48
N ASP A 89 7.08 9.07 9.88
CA ASP A 89 7.19 9.49 11.28
C ASP A 89 6.01 9.02 12.12
N SER A 90 4.80 8.99 11.54
CA SER A 90 3.56 8.62 12.24
C SER A 90 3.31 7.11 12.37
N CYS A 91 4.00 6.28 11.60
CA CYS A 91 3.84 4.83 11.59
C CYS A 91 4.91 4.10 12.43
N ASP A 92 4.60 2.90 12.90
CA ASP A 92 5.52 2.05 13.66
C ASP A 92 6.39 1.17 12.75
N ALA A 93 5.92 0.84 11.54
CA ALA A 93 6.58 -0.06 10.59
C ALA A 93 6.18 0.24 9.13
N TYR A 94 7.00 -0.24 8.19
CA TYR A 94 6.74 -0.17 6.76
C TYR A 94 6.57 -1.56 6.15
N TYR A 95 5.59 -1.69 5.26
CA TYR A 95 5.49 -2.80 4.32
C TYR A 95 5.08 -2.30 2.94
N GLY A 96 5.57 -2.92 1.86
CA GLY A 96 5.14 -2.54 0.52
C GLY A 96 6.27 -2.47 -0.49
N ASP A 97 6.06 -1.75 -1.58
CA ASP A 97 7.06 -1.57 -2.64
C ASP A 97 8.23 -0.67 -2.20
N TYR A 98 9.16 -0.32 -3.08
CA TYR A 98 10.20 0.66 -2.74
C TYR A 98 9.63 2.08 -2.79
N SER A 99 9.97 2.91 -1.81
CA SER A 99 9.70 4.36 -1.85
C SER A 99 10.64 5.13 -0.91
N ASP A 100 10.64 6.46 -0.99
CA ASP A 100 11.44 7.32 -0.11
C ASP A 100 11.11 7.12 1.39
N ALA A 101 9.89 6.67 1.70
CA ALA A 101 9.50 6.34 3.07
C ALA A 101 10.34 5.21 3.68
N VAL A 102 10.91 4.31 2.86
CA VAL A 102 11.86 3.28 3.32
C VAL A 102 13.06 3.92 3.99
N TYR A 103 13.65 4.93 3.35
CA TYR A 103 14.81 5.63 3.87
C TYR A 103 14.48 6.33 5.19
N TYR A 104 13.37 7.06 5.25
CA TYR A 104 12.93 7.77 6.47
C TYR A 104 12.65 6.82 7.65
N MET A 105 12.06 5.65 7.37
CA MET A 105 11.82 4.62 8.37
C MET A 105 13.13 4.04 8.89
N GLN A 106 14.10 3.75 8.00
CA GLN A 106 15.41 3.22 8.37
C GLN A 106 16.23 4.21 9.20
N GLU A 107 16.24 5.50 8.84
CA GLU A 107 16.89 6.55 9.65
C GLU A 107 16.32 6.60 11.07
N SER A 108 15.01 6.39 11.19
CA SER A 108 14.29 6.32 12.46
C SER A 108 14.39 4.95 13.15
N LYS A 109 15.18 4.01 12.61
CA LYS A 109 15.34 2.62 13.09
C LYS A 109 14.04 1.84 13.19
N LYS A 110 13.05 2.20 12.38
CA LYS A 110 11.77 1.49 12.28
C LYS A 110 11.90 0.31 11.31
N PRO A 111 11.23 -0.82 11.61
CA PRO A 111 11.30 -2.00 10.75
C PRO A 111 10.68 -1.72 9.38
N VAL A 112 11.36 -2.23 8.35
CA VAL A 112 10.94 -2.15 6.95
C VAL A 112 10.94 -3.55 6.36
N MET A 113 9.86 -3.90 5.66
CA MET A 113 9.77 -5.12 4.86
C MET A 113 9.31 -4.75 3.43
N ILE A 114 10.18 -4.97 2.45
CA ILE A 114 9.81 -4.79 1.05
C ILE A 114 9.05 -6.02 0.59
N GLN A 115 7.90 -5.82 -0.05
CA GLN A 115 7.07 -6.90 -0.52
C GLN A 115 7.68 -7.61 -1.72
N ASN A 116 7.36 -8.89 -1.84
CA ASN A 116 7.62 -9.67 -3.03
C ASN A 116 6.27 -10.18 -3.54
N ILE A 117 5.99 -9.95 -4.82
CA ILE A 117 4.74 -10.34 -5.49
C ILE A 117 4.58 -11.86 -5.52
N ASP A 118 5.70 -12.57 -5.63
CA ASP A 118 5.75 -14.02 -5.77
C ASP A 118 5.59 -14.77 -4.43
N VAL A 119 5.52 -14.05 -3.30
CA VAL A 119 5.37 -14.61 -1.94
C VAL A 119 4.00 -14.26 -1.36
#